data_AF-A0A9D6L3P2-F1
#
_entry.id   AF-A0A9D6L3P2-F1
#
_cell.length_a   1.000
_cell.length_b   1.000
_cell.length_c   1.000
_cell.angle_alpha   90.00
_cell.angle_beta   90.00
_cell.angle_gamma   90.00
#
_symmetry.space_group_name_H-M   'P 1'
#
loop_
_entity.id
_entity.type
_entity.pdbx_description
1 polymer ?
#
loop_
_entity_poly.entity_id
_entity_poly.type
_entity_poly.pdbx_seq_one_letter_code
_entity_poly.pdbx_strand_id
1 'polypeptide(L)'
;EINRNFRNEGISTQHNPEFTMLEFYQAYSDFRDLMDLTEQLITGLVQKVCGATSIQYGAHTVDFAKWQRLSMREAIGRYWHAEAGPAPAPAELAAPGGPASVIGRYNQWAAAKGMDVAHIPSGASDGFNTALLFELVAEDKLIQPTFIYDFPTDISPLSKQRDDDPSLVERFEFFAGGLELGNAFSELNDPDEQERRFREQIARGGEEVPKELDLDYIRALCHGLPPTAGEGIGIDRLTMLLTDSHSIRDVILFPLMRPETPSAPAEPPPAEKK
;
A
#
# COMPACT_ATOMS: atom_id res chain seq x y z
N GLU A 1 -7.93 0.13 17.48
CA GLU A 1 -8.25 1.56 17.60
C GLU A 1 -8.82 2.06 16.27
N ILE A 2 -9.80 2.96 16.29
CA ILE A 2 -10.23 3.71 15.10
C ILE A 2 -9.91 5.17 15.37
N ASN A 3 -8.94 5.73 14.65
CA ASN A 3 -8.42 7.06 14.95
C ASN A 3 -7.98 7.83 13.70
N ARG A 4 -7.64 9.10 13.93
CA ARG A 4 -7.09 9.99 12.91
C ARG A 4 -5.58 9.85 12.86
N ASN A 5 -5.06 9.64 11.66
CA ASN A 5 -3.65 9.60 11.34
C ASN A 5 -3.27 10.86 10.57
N PHE A 6 -2.04 11.32 10.76
CA PHE A 6 -1.52 12.55 10.18
C PHE A 6 -0.24 12.27 9.42
N ARG A 7 -0.19 12.67 8.15
CA ARG A 7 1.01 12.58 7.31
C ARG A 7 1.26 13.91 6.61
N ASN A 8 2.48 14.42 6.71
CA ASN A 8 2.87 15.67 6.07
C ASN A 8 3.29 15.43 4.61
N GLU A 9 2.35 14.91 3.83
CA GLU A 9 2.54 14.47 2.44
C GLU A 9 1.71 15.33 1.47
N GLY A 10 1.90 15.08 0.17
CA GLY A 10 1.13 15.74 -0.88
C GLY A 10 -0.36 15.39 -0.86
N ILE A 11 -1.20 16.32 -1.31
CA ILE A 11 -2.64 16.10 -1.49
C ILE A 11 -2.89 15.54 -2.89
N SER A 12 -3.65 14.44 -2.98
CA SER A 12 -4.09 13.85 -4.25
C SER A 12 -5.56 13.44 -4.21
N THR A 13 -6.05 12.73 -5.22
CA THR A 13 -7.40 12.13 -5.22
C THR A 13 -7.53 11.00 -4.21
N GLN A 14 -6.43 10.41 -3.74
CA GLN A 14 -6.42 9.28 -2.80
C GLN A 14 -5.70 9.59 -1.47
N HIS A 15 -5.12 10.78 -1.33
CA HIS A 15 -4.31 11.17 -0.17
C HIS A 15 -4.78 12.50 0.40
N ASN A 16 -5.08 12.50 1.70
CA ASN A 16 -5.40 13.68 2.49
C ASN A 16 -4.50 13.69 3.74
N PRO A 17 -3.96 14.84 4.18
CA PRO A 17 -3.00 14.88 5.29
C PRO A 17 -3.53 14.37 6.63
N GLU A 18 -4.84 14.39 6.82
CA GLU A 18 -5.51 13.69 7.91
C GLU A 18 -6.46 12.62 7.35
N PHE A 19 -6.40 11.40 7.86
CA PHE A 19 -7.25 10.29 7.39
C PHE A 19 -7.49 9.27 8.50
N THR A 20 -8.58 8.52 8.40
CA THR A 20 -9.03 7.58 9.44
C THR A 20 -8.56 6.17 9.14
N MET A 21 -7.93 5.52 10.11
CA MET A 21 -7.61 4.09 10.03
C MET A 21 -8.24 3.34 11.19
N LEU A 22 -8.59 2.08 10.94
CA LEU A 22 -8.74 1.06 11.96
C LEU A 22 -7.40 0.32 12.06
N GLU A 23 -6.79 0.28 13.24
CA GLU A 23 -5.68 -0.64 13.52
C GLU A 23 -6.09 -1.62 14.61
N PHE A 24 -5.75 -2.89 14.46
CA PHE A 24 -5.91 -3.87 15.53
C PHE A 24 -4.74 -4.85 15.55
N TYR A 25 -4.51 -5.43 16.73
CA TYR A 25 -3.45 -6.39 16.97
C TYR A 25 -4.06 -7.63 17.66
N GLN A 26 -3.71 -8.82 17.17
CA GLN A 26 -4.23 -10.09 17.64
C GLN A 26 -3.09 -11.00 18.09
N ALA A 27 -3.01 -11.23 19.40
CA ALA A 27 -2.06 -12.20 19.95
C ALA A 27 -2.43 -13.63 19.56
N TYR A 28 -1.42 -14.46 19.37
CA TYR A 28 -1.46 -15.84 18.90
C TYR A 28 -2.04 -16.01 17.49
N SER A 29 -1.84 -15.01 16.64
CA SER A 29 -2.20 -15.05 15.22
C SER A 29 -0.99 -14.70 14.35
N ASP A 30 -0.99 -15.24 13.13
CA ASP A 30 -0.07 -14.86 12.06
C ASP A 30 -0.79 -14.10 10.92
N PHE A 31 -0.04 -13.64 9.93
CA PHE A 31 -0.61 -12.94 8.77
C PHE A 31 -1.63 -13.77 7.97
N ARG A 32 -1.60 -15.11 8.04
CA ARG A 32 -2.58 -15.97 7.35
C ARG A 32 -3.90 -15.98 8.09
N ASP A 33 -3.86 -16.03 9.42
CA ASP A 33 -5.05 -15.87 10.25
C ASP A 33 -5.72 -14.52 9.97
N LEU A 34 -4.92 -13.46 9.83
CA LEU A 34 -5.44 -12.15 9.47
C LEU A 34 -5.99 -12.09 8.05
N MET A 35 -5.38 -12.72 7.04
CA MET A 35 -6.01 -12.82 5.70
C MET A 35 -7.42 -13.44 5.77
N ASP A 36 -7.57 -14.53 6.52
CA ASP A 36 -8.87 -15.19 6.69
C ASP A 36 -9.88 -14.31 7.46
N LEU A 37 -9.41 -13.56 8.46
CA LEU A 37 -10.21 -12.61 9.22
C LEU A 37 -10.65 -11.41 8.36
N THR A 38 -9.73 -10.80 7.59
CA THR A 38 -10.00 -9.69 6.68
C THR A 38 -11.04 -10.08 5.64
N GLU A 39 -10.88 -11.25 5.02
CA GLU A 39 -11.81 -11.77 4.02
C GLU A 39 -13.23 -11.89 4.60
N GLN A 40 -13.37 -12.46 5.81
CA GLN A 40 -14.66 -12.57 6.49
C GLN A 40 -15.23 -11.21 6.91
N LEU A 41 -14.40 -10.34 7.49
CA LEU A 41 -14.77 -9.03 7.99
C LEU A 41 -15.30 -8.14 6.86
N ILE A 42 -14.52 -8.00 5.79
CA ILE A 42 -14.85 -7.11 4.68
C ILE A 42 -16.04 -7.65 3.89
N THR A 43 -16.09 -8.95 3.59
CA THR A 43 -17.25 -9.55 2.90
C THR A 43 -18.54 -9.38 3.71
N GLY A 44 -18.47 -9.63 5.02
CA GLY A 44 -19.60 -9.44 5.93
C GLY A 44 -20.03 -7.98 6.05
N LEU A 45 -19.08 -7.05 6.08
CA LEU A 45 -19.34 -5.61 6.10
C LEU A 45 -20.08 -5.16 4.84
N VAL A 46 -19.57 -5.51 3.65
CA VAL A 46 -20.18 -5.16 2.37
C VAL A 46 -21.60 -5.72 2.28
N GLN A 47 -21.80 -7.00 2.64
CA GLN A 47 -23.13 -7.60 2.70
C GLN A 47 -24.08 -6.87 3.65
N LYS A 48 -23.59 -6.43 4.81
CA LYS A 48 -24.40 -5.75 5.83
C LYS A 48 -24.78 -4.32 5.44
N VAL A 49 -23.86 -3.60 4.79
CA VAL A 49 -24.04 -2.18 4.42
C VAL A 49 -24.76 -2.05 3.08
N CYS A 50 -24.37 -2.84 2.08
CA CYS A 50 -24.85 -2.73 0.71
C CYS A 50 -25.99 -3.73 0.39
N GLY A 51 -26.23 -4.73 1.25
CA GLY A 51 -27.25 -5.76 1.04
C GLY A 51 -26.85 -6.86 0.04
N ALA A 52 -25.62 -6.81 -0.51
CA ALA A 52 -25.05 -7.79 -1.42
C ALA A 52 -23.54 -7.91 -1.17
N THR A 53 -22.90 -8.98 -1.68
CA THR A 53 -21.43 -9.12 -1.66
C THR A 53 -20.75 -8.43 -2.83
N SER A 54 -21.51 -7.92 -3.80
CA SER A 54 -20.99 -7.21 -4.96
C SER A 54 -21.42 -5.75 -4.98
N ILE A 55 -20.51 -4.86 -5.37
CA ILE A 55 -20.75 -3.42 -5.52
C ILE A 55 -20.30 -2.95 -6.91
N GLN A 56 -20.80 -1.79 -7.32
CA GLN A 56 -20.30 -1.09 -8.50
C GLN A 56 -19.23 -0.08 -8.06
N TYR A 57 -18.12 -0.03 -8.78
CA TYR A 57 -17.08 0.98 -8.63
C TYR A 57 -16.58 1.42 -10.01
N GLY A 58 -16.94 2.62 -10.43
CA GLY A 58 -16.75 3.12 -11.78
C GLY A 58 -17.37 2.18 -12.82
N ALA A 59 -16.57 1.69 -13.76
CA ALA A 59 -17.01 0.74 -14.78
C ALA A 59 -17.01 -0.73 -14.33
N HIS A 60 -16.54 -1.03 -13.12
CA HIS A 60 -16.30 -2.39 -12.66
C HIS A 60 -17.31 -2.83 -11.60
N THR A 61 -17.68 -4.11 -11.66
CA THR A 61 -18.37 -4.78 -10.55
C THR A 61 -17.33 -5.52 -9.70
N VAL A 62 -17.20 -5.11 -8.44
CA VAL A 62 -16.28 -5.73 -7.46
C VAL A 62 -17.09 -6.72 -6.63
N ASP A 63 -16.67 -7.99 -6.60
CA ASP A 63 -17.38 -9.07 -5.90
C ASP A 63 -16.55 -9.59 -4.73
N PHE A 64 -16.95 -9.22 -3.51
CA PHE A 64 -16.29 -9.61 -2.27
C PHE A 64 -16.44 -11.09 -1.93
N ALA A 65 -17.14 -11.89 -2.75
CA ALA A 65 -17.09 -13.34 -2.65
C ALA A 65 -15.93 -13.99 -3.46
N LYS A 66 -15.13 -13.19 -4.19
CA LYS A 66 -14.11 -13.67 -5.14
C LYS A 66 -12.70 -13.23 -4.77
N TRP A 67 -12.29 -13.52 -3.54
CA TRP A 67 -10.95 -13.22 -3.06
C TRP A 67 -9.87 -13.99 -3.82
N GLN A 68 -8.77 -13.30 -4.07
CA GLN A 68 -7.57 -13.87 -4.67
C GLN A 68 -6.41 -13.70 -3.70
N ARG A 69 -5.47 -14.64 -3.72
CA ARG A 69 -4.19 -14.56 -2.99
C ARG A 69 -3.08 -14.70 -4.00
N LEU A 70 -2.25 -13.68 -4.14
CA LEU A 70 -1.08 -13.67 -5.02
C LEU A 70 0.12 -13.20 -4.22
N SER A 71 1.26 -13.88 -4.33
CA SER A 71 2.50 -13.23 -3.92
C SER A 71 2.77 -12.02 -4.81
N MET A 72 3.52 -11.03 -4.32
CA MET A 72 3.90 -9.86 -5.11
C MET A 72 4.56 -10.27 -6.44
N ARG A 73 5.42 -11.29 -6.42
CA ARG A 73 6.10 -11.84 -7.61
C ARG A 73 5.11 -12.50 -8.57
N GLU A 74 4.12 -13.24 -8.08
CA GLU A 74 3.07 -13.82 -8.92
C GLU A 74 2.17 -12.76 -9.56
N ALA A 75 1.85 -11.69 -8.82
CA ALA A 75 1.06 -10.58 -9.35
C ALA A 75 1.76 -9.89 -10.52
N ILE A 76 3.07 -9.60 -10.39
CA ILE A 76 3.89 -9.06 -11.48
C ILE A 76 3.83 -9.95 -12.72
N GLY A 77 4.03 -11.26 -12.55
CA GLY A 77 3.98 -12.22 -13.67
C GLY A 77 2.59 -12.30 -14.31
N ARG A 78 1.52 -12.28 -13.50
CA ARG A 78 0.13 -12.39 -13.95
C ARG A 78 -0.33 -11.20 -14.77
N TYR A 79 0.08 -10.00 -14.40
CA TYR A 79 -0.32 -8.75 -15.07
C TYR A 79 0.73 -8.23 -16.05
N TRP A 80 1.78 -9.01 -16.31
CA TRP A 80 2.87 -8.64 -17.22
C TRP A 80 2.37 -8.30 -18.63
N HIS A 81 2.92 -7.22 -19.20
CA HIS A 81 2.65 -6.83 -20.58
C HIS A 81 3.28 -7.83 -21.55
N ALA A 82 2.47 -8.58 -22.29
CA ALA A 82 2.97 -9.56 -23.27
C ALA A 82 3.90 -8.96 -24.34
N GLU A 83 3.73 -7.67 -24.64
CA GLU A 83 4.59 -6.92 -25.56
C GLU A 83 5.96 -6.54 -24.96
N ALA A 84 6.12 -6.61 -23.64
CA ALA A 84 7.40 -6.46 -22.94
C ALA A 84 8.20 -7.77 -22.87
N GLY A 85 7.78 -8.79 -23.62
CA GLY A 85 8.38 -10.12 -23.65
C GLY A 85 7.71 -11.12 -22.70
N PRO A 86 8.31 -12.29 -22.47
CA PRO A 86 7.73 -13.31 -21.62
C PRO A 86 7.61 -12.81 -20.17
N ALA A 87 6.50 -13.17 -19.52
CA ALA A 87 6.28 -12.85 -18.11
C ALA A 87 7.44 -13.36 -17.24
N PRO A 88 7.96 -12.54 -16.31
CA PRO A 88 9.01 -12.96 -15.42
C PRO A 88 8.51 -14.08 -14.52
N ALA A 89 9.33 -15.12 -14.33
CA ALA A 89 9.02 -16.16 -13.37
C ALA A 89 9.32 -15.67 -11.94
N PRO A 90 8.62 -16.15 -10.90
CA PRO A 90 8.95 -15.79 -9.52
C PRO A 90 10.41 -16.03 -9.14
N ALA A 91 11.02 -17.11 -9.67
CA ALA A 91 12.44 -17.41 -9.47
C ALA A 91 13.39 -16.39 -10.12
N GLU A 92 12.99 -15.76 -11.23
CA GLU A 92 13.77 -14.68 -11.85
C GLU A 92 13.76 -13.44 -10.96
N LEU A 93 12.60 -13.08 -10.41
CA LEU A 93 12.44 -11.95 -9.49
C LEU A 93 13.08 -12.21 -8.12
N ALA A 94 13.26 -13.47 -7.73
CA ALA A 94 13.95 -13.85 -6.50
C ALA A 94 15.48 -13.85 -6.63
N ALA A 95 16.01 -13.92 -7.86
CA ALA A 95 17.44 -13.95 -8.09
C ALA A 95 18.08 -12.57 -7.86
N PRO A 96 19.32 -12.50 -7.32
CA PRO A 96 20.03 -11.23 -7.16
C PRO A 96 20.12 -10.43 -8.46
N GLY A 97 19.69 -9.17 -8.44
CA GLY A 97 19.63 -8.28 -9.60
C GLY A 97 18.53 -8.62 -10.63
N GLY A 98 17.73 -9.65 -10.36
CA GLY A 98 16.62 -10.09 -11.20
C GLY A 98 15.57 -8.99 -11.41
N PRO A 99 15.01 -8.38 -10.35
CA PRO A 99 14.03 -7.30 -10.48
C PRO A 99 14.53 -6.12 -11.32
N ALA A 100 15.79 -5.70 -11.15
CA ALA A 100 16.40 -4.64 -11.97
C ALA A 100 16.50 -5.02 -13.46
N SER A 101 16.83 -6.28 -13.76
CA SER A 101 16.84 -6.79 -15.14
C SER A 101 15.44 -6.77 -15.76
N VAL A 102 14.42 -7.17 -14.99
CA VAL A 102 13.02 -7.16 -15.44
C VAL A 102 12.51 -5.74 -15.67
N ILE A 103 12.85 -4.78 -14.79
CA ILE A 103 12.60 -3.34 -15.04
C ILE A 103 13.26 -2.89 -16.35
N GLY A 104 14.48 -3.36 -16.63
CA GLY A 104 15.14 -3.08 -17.91
C GLY A 104 14.33 -3.54 -19.13
N ARG A 105 13.67 -4.71 -19.05
CA ARG A 105 12.76 -5.21 -20.10
C ARG A 105 11.49 -4.37 -20.20
N TYR A 106 10.87 -4.04 -19.06
CA TYR A 106 9.72 -3.14 -19.00
C TYR A 106 10.03 -1.77 -19.64
N ASN A 107 11.17 -1.17 -19.30
CA ASN A 107 11.58 0.14 -19.80
C ASN A 107 11.85 0.15 -21.31
N GLN A 108 12.40 -0.93 -21.87
CA GLN A 108 12.56 -1.05 -23.32
C GLN A 108 11.20 -1.01 -24.03
N TRP A 109 10.21 -1.73 -23.50
CA TRP A 109 8.85 -1.72 -24.02
C TRP A 109 8.16 -0.36 -23.83
N ALA A 110 8.22 0.22 -22.63
CA ALA A 110 7.63 1.52 -22.32
C ALA A 110 8.20 2.62 -23.23
N ALA A 111 9.53 2.66 -23.41
CA ALA A 111 10.19 3.59 -24.32
C ALA A 111 9.74 3.39 -25.79
N ALA A 112 9.61 2.14 -26.24
CA ALA A 112 9.11 1.83 -27.58
C ALA A 112 7.65 2.27 -27.81
N LYS A 113 6.86 2.39 -26.73
CA LYS A 113 5.49 2.92 -26.74
C LYS A 113 5.41 4.43 -26.54
N GLY A 114 6.54 5.11 -26.32
CA GLY A 114 6.58 6.54 -25.99
C GLY A 114 6.00 6.85 -24.61
N MET A 115 6.01 5.87 -23.71
CA MET A 115 5.60 6.02 -22.31
C MET A 115 6.80 6.42 -21.45
N ASP A 116 6.51 7.01 -20.29
CA ASP A 116 7.54 7.26 -19.28
C ASP A 116 8.16 5.94 -18.80
N VAL A 117 9.48 5.96 -18.63
CA VAL A 117 10.24 4.80 -18.15
C VAL A 117 10.47 4.88 -16.65
N ALA A 118 10.51 3.74 -15.99
CA ALA A 118 10.81 3.64 -14.58
C ALA A 118 12.27 4.03 -14.31
N HIS A 119 12.51 4.83 -13.28
CA HIS A 119 13.84 5.18 -12.83
C HIS A 119 14.21 4.35 -11.60
N ILE A 120 15.34 3.64 -11.66
CA ILE A 120 15.90 2.94 -10.52
C ILE A 120 16.90 3.89 -9.83
N PRO A 121 16.64 4.32 -8.58
CA PRO A 121 17.60 5.12 -7.83
C PRO A 121 18.94 4.40 -7.66
N SER A 122 20.03 5.17 -7.61
CA SER A 122 21.34 4.61 -7.33
C SER A 122 21.37 3.95 -5.96
N GLY A 123 21.75 2.67 -5.90
CA GLY A 123 21.78 1.89 -4.65
C GLY A 123 20.43 1.29 -4.25
N ALA A 124 19.41 1.34 -5.11
CA ALA A 124 18.15 0.65 -4.89
C ALA A 124 18.37 -0.87 -4.70
N SER A 125 17.70 -1.43 -3.70
CA SER A 125 17.74 -2.86 -3.40
C SER A 125 16.83 -3.66 -4.33
N ASP A 126 17.02 -4.98 -4.37
CA ASP A 126 16.14 -5.86 -5.15
C ASP A 126 14.69 -5.84 -4.66
N GLY A 127 14.46 -5.66 -3.36
CA GLY A 127 13.11 -5.53 -2.84
C GLY A 127 12.44 -4.22 -3.21
N PHE A 128 13.16 -3.10 -3.20
CA PHE A 128 12.67 -1.83 -3.76
C PHE A 128 12.29 -1.99 -5.24
N ASN A 129 13.16 -2.61 -6.02
CA ASN A 129 12.91 -2.83 -7.45
C ASN A 129 11.70 -3.78 -7.68
N THR A 130 11.48 -4.74 -6.79
CA THR A 130 10.30 -5.62 -6.86
C THR A 130 9.01 -4.84 -6.59
N ALA A 131 8.99 -4.00 -5.56
CA ALA A 131 7.83 -3.15 -5.25
C ALA A 131 7.53 -2.16 -6.39
N LEU A 132 8.56 -1.47 -6.90
CA LEU A 132 8.42 -0.58 -8.06
C LEU A 132 7.83 -1.32 -9.27
N LEU A 133 8.28 -2.55 -9.53
CA LEU A 133 7.74 -3.34 -10.64
C LEU A 133 6.28 -3.76 -10.41
N PHE A 134 5.90 -4.07 -9.17
CA PHE A 134 4.52 -4.36 -8.79
C PHE A 134 3.60 -3.15 -9.02
N GLU A 135 4.01 -1.96 -8.57
CA GLU A 135 3.27 -0.70 -8.77
C GLU A 135 3.03 -0.43 -10.26
N LEU A 136 4.06 -0.61 -11.09
CA LEU A 136 4.00 -0.35 -12.53
C LEU A 136 3.13 -1.32 -13.32
N VAL A 137 3.05 -2.57 -12.88
CA VAL A 137 2.51 -3.68 -13.70
C VAL A 137 1.18 -4.21 -13.17
N ALA A 138 1.02 -4.30 -11.85
CA ALA A 138 -0.05 -5.09 -11.23
C ALA A 138 -1.04 -4.25 -10.41
N GLU A 139 -0.57 -3.25 -9.65
CA GLU A 139 -1.37 -2.56 -8.65
C GLU A 139 -2.70 -2.01 -9.20
N ASP A 140 -2.65 -1.27 -10.32
CA ASP A 140 -3.83 -0.66 -10.94
C ASP A 140 -4.80 -1.68 -11.59
N LYS A 141 -4.40 -2.96 -11.69
CA LYS A 141 -5.21 -4.06 -12.24
C LYS A 141 -5.94 -4.86 -11.17
N LEU A 142 -5.71 -4.58 -9.88
CA LEU A 142 -6.32 -5.29 -8.75
C LEU A 142 -7.76 -4.82 -8.49
N ILE A 143 -8.66 -5.20 -9.39
CA ILE A 143 -10.08 -4.81 -9.34
C ILE A 143 -10.88 -5.68 -8.37
N GLN A 144 -10.75 -7.01 -8.46
CA GLN A 144 -11.37 -7.93 -7.50
C GLN A 144 -10.58 -7.90 -6.18
N PRO A 145 -11.21 -8.18 -5.04
CA PRO A 145 -10.51 -8.26 -3.76
C PRO A 145 -9.33 -9.24 -3.86
N THR A 146 -8.12 -8.72 -3.65
CA THR A 146 -6.89 -9.47 -3.85
C THR A 146 -5.92 -9.18 -2.72
N PHE A 147 -5.51 -10.22 -2.02
CA PHE A 147 -4.34 -10.18 -1.13
C PHE A 147 -3.07 -10.27 -1.96
N ILE A 148 -2.18 -9.31 -1.75
CA ILE A 148 -0.79 -9.36 -2.18
C ILE A 148 0.03 -9.71 -0.95
N TYR A 149 0.82 -10.78 -1.01
CA TYR A 149 1.65 -11.22 0.12
C TYR A 149 3.10 -11.48 -0.32
N ASP A 150 3.97 -11.90 0.60
CA ASP A 150 5.39 -12.15 0.35
C ASP A 150 6.14 -10.89 -0.10
N PHE A 151 6.05 -9.85 0.73
CA PHE A 151 6.82 -8.63 0.53
C PHE A 151 8.31 -8.86 0.82
N PRO A 152 9.22 -8.18 0.11
CA PRO A 152 10.64 -8.17 0.45
C PRO A 152 10.91 -7.61 1.86
N THR A 153 11.88 -8.19 2.56
CA THR A 153 12.24 -7.78 3.93
C THR A 153 12.83 -6.37 4.01
N ASP A 154 13.63 -5.98 3.02
CA ASP A 154 14.36 -4.70 3.01
C ASP A 154 13.46 -3.45 2.92
N ILE A 155 12.19 -3.63 2.52
CA ILE A 155 11.13 -2.60 2.50
C ILE A 155 10.05 -2.82 3.59
N SER A 156 10.21 -3.83 4.45
CA SER A 156 9.22 -4.24 5.45
C SER A 156 9.85 -4.29 6.85
N PRO A 157 10.14 -3.12 7.46
CA PRO A 157 11.00 -3.03 8.64
C PRO A 157 10.39 -3.66 9.90
N LEU A 158 9.08 -3.61 10.06
CA LEU A 158 8.35 -4.07 11.25
C LEU A 158 7.82 -5.50 11.10
N SER A 159 7.84 -6.05 9.90
CA SER A 159 7.25 -7.35 9.61
C SER A 159 8.22 -8.47 9.92
N LYS A 160 7.72 -9.52 10.57
CA LYS A 160 8.49 -10.73 10.87
C LYS A 160 8.98 -11.38 9.57
N GLN A 161 10.24 -11.79 9.54
CA GLN A 161 10.79 -12.58 8.44
C GLN A 161 10.13 -13.97 8.39
N ARG A 162 10.02 -14.50 7.18
CA ARG A 162 9.66 -15.90 7.00
C ARG A 162 10.81 -16.81 7.41
N ASP A 163 10.48 -17.90 8.10
CA ASP A 163 11.47 -18.88 8.52
C ASP A 163 12.09 -19.65 7.35
N ASP A 164 11.34 -19.83 6.25
CA ASP A 164 11.76 -20.61 5.08
C ASP A 164 12.47 -19.80 3.99
N ASP A 165 12.18 -18.50 3.89
CA ASP A 165 12.84 -17.55 2.99
C ASP A 165 13.06 -16.19 3.69
N PRO A 166 14.23 -15.97 4.30
CA PRO A 166 14.54 -14.72 5.00
C PRO A 166 14.62 -13.47 4.11
N SER A 167 14.51 -13.60 2.79
CA SER A 167 14.37 -12.45 1.88
C SER A 167 12.95 -11.88 1.85
N LEU A 168 11.99 -12.60 2.44
CA LEU A 168 10.58 -12.27 2.49
C LEU A 168 10.07 -12.11 3.93
N VAL A 169 8.97 -11.39 4.07
CA VAL A 169 8.27 -11.21 5.34
C VAL A 169 6.86 -11.76 5.32
N GLU A 170 6.35 -12.08 6.50
CA GLU A 170 4.96 -12.45 6.77
C GLU A 170 4.08 -11.19 6.74
N ARG A 171 3.91 -10.60 5.56
CA ARG A 171 3.13 -9.38 5.32
C ARG A 171 2.15 -9.60 4.16
N PHE A 172 0.97 -9.00 4.26
CA PHE A 172 0.08 -8.82 3.14
C PHE A 172 -0.49 -7.40 3.10
N GLU A 173 -0.85 -6.98 1.90
CA GLU A 173 -1.76 -5.88 1.66
C GLU A 173 -2.97 -6.42 0.92
N PHE A 174 -4.13 -5.80 1.07
CA PHE A 174 -5.30 -6.16 0.28
C PHE A 174 -5.84 -4.99 -0.53
N PHE A 175 -6.19 -5.31 -1.77
CA PHE A 175 -6.61 -4.35 -2.78
C PHE A 175 -8.00 -4.70 -3.28
N ALA A 176 -8.82 -3.69 -3.57
CA ALA A 176 -10.06 -3.85 -4.33
C ALA A 176 -10.40 -2.56 -5.07
N GLY A 177 -10.96 -2.68 -6.27
CA GLY A 177 -11.26 -1.53 -7.13
C GLY A 177 -10.02 -0.72 -7.56
N GLY A 178 -8.82 -1.33 -7.53
CA GLY A 178 -7.56 -0.65 -7.81
C GLY A 178 -7.08 0.26 -6.66
N LEU A 179 -7.58 0.06 -5.44
CA LEU A 179 -7.16 0.78 -4.24
C LEU A 179 -6.56 -0.21 -3.24
N GLU A 180 -5.43 0.14 -2.64
CA GLU A 180 -4.94 -0.50 -1.41
C GLU A 180 -5.85 -0.08 -0.24
N LEU A 181 -6.47 -1.06 0.41
CA LEU A 181 -7.46 -0.84 1.48
C LEU A 181 -6.92 -1.17 2.87
N GLY A 182 -5.87 -1.96 2.96
CA GLY A 182 -5.22 -2.26 4.23
C GLY A 182 -3.92 -3.02 4.06
N ASN A 183 -3.13 -2.96 5.13
CA ASN A 183 -1.80 -3.56 5.26
C ASN A 183 -1.74 -4.30 6.60
N ALA A 184 -1.18 -5.49 6.59
CA ALA A 184 -1.13 -6.37 7.75
C ALA A 184 0.13 -7.24 7.72
N PHE A 185 0.61 -7.62 8.90
CA PHE A 185 1.77 -8.48 9.01
C PHE A 185 1.81 -9.20 10.36
N SER A 186 2.52 -10.34 10.39
CA SER A 186 3.00 -10.88 11.65
C SER A 186 4.04 -9.90 12.22
N GLU A 187 3.83 -9.47 13.46
CA GLU A 187 4.68 -8.51 14.15
C GLU A 187 6.07 -9.09 14.41
N LEU A 188 7.11 -8.29 14.12
CA LEU A 188 8.45 -8.62 14.56
C LEU A 188 8.54 -8.46 16.08
N ASN A 189 8.66 -9.59 16.78
CA ASN A 189 8.69 -9.64 18.24
C ASN A 189 10.08 -9.96 18.83
N ASP A 190 11.12 -10.07 17.99
CA ASP A 190 12.51 -10.18 18.42
C ASP A 190 13.10 -8.77 18.64
N PRO A 191 13.44 -8.39 19.90
CA PRO A 191 13.92 -7.05 20.20
C PRO A 191 15.29 -6.75 19.56
N ASP A 192 16.19 -7.74 19.46
CA ASP A 192 17.54 -7.54 18.92
C ASP A 192 17.46 -7.27 17.41
N GLU A 193 16.63 -8.04 16.71
CA GLU A 193 16.39 -7.86 15.28
C GLU A 193 15.66 -6.54 14.98
N GLN A 194 14.66 -6.18 15.79
CA GLN A 194 13.94 -4.92 15.65
C GLN A 194 14.87 -3.71 15.86
N GLU A 195 15.74 -3.76 16.87
CA GLU A 195 16.74 -2.72 17.11
C GLU A 195 17.71 -2.60 15.92
N ARG A 196 18.20 -3.75 15.40
CA ARG A 196 19.10 -3.77 14.24
C ARG A 196 18.45 -3.07 13.03
N ARG A 197 17.19 -3.38 12.73
CA ARG A 197 16.46 -2.78 11.60
C ARG A 197 16.24 -1.29 11.78
N PHE A 198 15.85 -0.83 12.96
CA PHE A 198 15.71 0.61 13.22
C PHE A 198 17.03 1.36 13.04
N ARG A 199 18.15 0.80 13.52
CA ARG A 199 19.48 1.40 13.30
C ARG A 199 19.84 1.49 11.82
N GLU A 200 19.53 0.45 11.05
CA GLU A 200 19.74 0.45 9.59
C GLU A 200 18.88 1.47 8.86
N GLN A 201 17.61 1.60 9.24
CA GLN A 201 16.72 2.63 8.67
C GLN A 201 17.25 4.04 8.97
N ILE A 202 17.58 4.34 10.22
CA ILE A 202 18.14 5.64 10.63
C ILE A 202 19.42 5.94 9.84
N ALA A 203 20.28 4.93 9.63
CA ALA A 203 21.51 5.07 8.86
C ALA A 203 21.28 5.31 7.36
N ARG A 204 20.24 4.69 6.76
CA ARG A 204 19.82 4.96 5.39
C ARG A 204 19.27 6.39 5.24
N GLY A 205 18.63 6.90 6.28
CA GLY A 205 17.98 8.21 6.29
C GLY A 205 16.74 8.24 5.39
N GLY A 206 16.13 9.42 5.28
CA GLY A 206 14.88 9.64 4.56
C GLY A 206 14.01 10.66 5.29
N GLU A 207 13.13 11.35 4.58
CA GLU A 207 12.26 12.35 5.21
C GLU A 207 11.27 11.73 6.21
N GLU A 208 10.81 10.51 5.92
CA GLU A 208 9.83 9.77 6.73
C GLU A 208 10.45 8.86 7.80
N VAL A 209 11.78 8.75 7.83
CA VAL A 209 12.47 7.87 8.78
C VAL A 209 12.60 8.59 10.14
N PRO A 210 12.25 7.93 11.26
CA PRO A 210 12.50 8.48 12.59
C PRO A 210 13.98 8.88 12.77
N LYS A 211 14.23 10.03 13.41
CA LYS A 211 15.61 10.51 13.64
C LYS A 211 16.29 9.83 14.83
N GLU A 212 15.49 9.23 15.71
CA GLU A 212 15.94 8.63 16.95
C GLU A 212 15.36 7.22 17.07
N LEU A 213 16.10 6.37 17.76
CA LEU A 213 15.68 5.01 18.08
C LEU A 213 14.66 5.05 19.22
N ASP A 214 13.51 4.41 19.05
CA ASP A 214 12.53 4.25 20.12
C ASP A 214 12.97 3.16 21.10
N LEU A 215 13.78 3.55 22.08
CA LEU A 215 14.30 2.66 23.11
C LEU A 215 13.22 2.15 24.07
N ASP A 216 12.10 2.86 24.21
CA ASP A 216 11.01 2.43 25.08
C ASP A 216 10.19 1.33 24.40
N TYR A 217 9.98 1.41 23.08
CA TYR A 217 9.41 0.34 22.28
C TYR A 217 10.28 -0.93 22.31
N ILE A 218 11.60 -0.80 22.08
CA ILE A 218 12.53 -1.95 22.18
C ILE A 218 12.49 -2.56 23.58
N ARG A 219 12.49 -1.72 24.63
CA ARG A 219 12.38 -2.21 26.02
C ARG A 219 11.07 -2.95 26.26
N ALA A 220 9.96 -2.49 25.69
CA ALA A 220 8.68 -3.18 25.78
C ALA A 220 8.75 -4.57 25.13
N LEU A 221 9.38 -4.70 23.95
CA LEU A 221 9.61 -6.00 23.30
C LEU A 221 10.44 -6.96 24.17
N CYS A 222 11.45 -6.46 24.89
CA CYS A 222 12.26 -7.27 25.83
C CYS A 222 11.44 -7.88 26.98
N HIS A 223 10.27 -7.34 27.32
CA HIS A 223 9.37 -7.94 28.30
C HIS A 223 8.59 -9.14 27.73
N GLY A 224 8.63 -9.35 26.41
CA GLY A 224 8.03 -10.47 25.69
C GLY A 224 6.71 -10.08 25.04
N LEU A 225 6.76 -9.71 23.76
CA LEU A 225 5.59 -9.64 22.89
C LEU A 225 5.25 -11.07 22.41
N PRO A 226 4.07 -11.63 22.75
CA PRO A 226 3.64 -12.91 22.19
C PRO A 226 3.62 -12.86 20.65
N PRO A 227 3.69 -14.01 19.95
CA PRO A 227 3.40 -14.05 18.51
C PRO A 227 2.10 -13.30 18.26
N THR A 228 2.16 -12.26 17.44
CA THR A 228 1.06 -11.31 17.24
C THR A 228 1.03 -10.95 15.77
N ALA A 229 -0.16 -10.72 15.23
CA ALA A 229 -0.32 -10.09 13.92
C ALA A 229 -1.10 -8.79 14.06
N GLY A 230 -0.70 -7.77 13.32
CA GLY A 230 -1.34 -6.46 13.25
C GLY A 230 -1.92 -6.21 11.88
N GLU A 231 -3.03 -5.47 11.82
CA GLU A 231 -3.66 -5.01 10.57
C GLU A 231 -4.16 -3.57 10.71
N GLY A 232 -3.85 -2.77 9.70
CA GLY A 232 -4.38 -1.44 9.46
C GLY A 232 -5.31 -1.41 8.25
N ILE A 233 -6.49 -0.82 8.39
CA ILE A 233 -7.49 -0.66 7.33
C ILE A 233 -7.79 0.82 7.15
N GLY A 234 -7.63 1.32 5.91
CA GLY A 234 -7.95 2.69 5.53
C GLY A 234 -9.46 2.90 5.41
N ILE A 235 -10.06 3.57 6.38
CA ILE A 235 -11.52 3.76 6.44
C ILE A 235 -12.02 4.68 5.32
N ASP A 236 -11.28 5.74 4.99
CA ASP A 236 -11.67 6.67 3.92
C ASP A 236 -11.65 5.98 2.54
N ARG A 237 -10.61 5.20 2.22
CA ARG A 237 -10.54 4.43 0.96
C ARG A 237 -11.61 3.34 0.89
N LEU A 238 -11.88 2.65 2.01
CA LEU A 238 -12.99 1.70 2.07
C LEU A 238 -14.34 2.39 1.85
N THR A 239 -14.53 3.58 2.42
CA THR A 239 -15.74 4.38 2.19
C THR A 239 -15.84 4.79 0.73
N MET A 240 -14.77 5.28 0.11
CA MET A 240 -14.71 5.64 -1.32
C MET A 240 -15.19 4.49 -2.20
N LEU A 241 -14.69 3.29 -1.94
CA LEU A 241 -15.04 2.10 -2.69
C LEU A 241 -16.54 1.76 -2.53
N LEU A 242 -17.06 1.78 -1.30
CA LEU A 242 -18.45 1.46 -0.99
C LEU A 242 -19.47 2.49 -1.48
N THR A 243 -19.04 3.74 -1.69
CA THR A 243 -19.89 4.86 -2.13
C THR A 243 -19.67 5.26 -3.59
N ASP A 244 -18.90 4.49 -4.35
CA ASP A 244 -18.54 4.80 -5.75
C ASP A 244 -17.94 6.22 -5.90
N SER A 245 -17.08 6.60 -4.96
CA SER A 245 -16.45 7.91 -4.91
C SER A 245 -14.99 7.84 -5.33
N HIS A 246 -14.64 8.53 -6.41
CA HIS A 246 -13.30 8.48 -7.00
C HIS A 246 -12.33 9.54 -6.46
N SER A 247 -12.74 10.26 -5.43
CA SER A 247 -11.92 11.25 -4.72
C SER A 247 -12.16 11.13 -3.21
N ILE A 248 -11.08 11.05 -2.43
CA ILE A 248 -11.11 11.00 -0.96
C ILE A 248 -11.82 12.22 -0.36
N ARG A 249 -11.86 13.33 -1.10
CA ARG A 249 -12.56 14.55 -0.68
C ARG A 249 -14.08 14.38 -0.63
N ASP A 250 -14.62 13.41 -1.36
CA ASP A 250 -16.07 13.17 -1.40
C ASP A 250 -16.55 12.35 -0.20
N VAL A 251 -15.63 11.75 0.56
CA VAL A 251 -15.91 10.94 1.76
C VAL A 251 -15.45 11.60 3.06
N ILE A 252 -14.78 12.75 2.97
CA ILE A 252 -14.39 13.58 4.12
C ILE A 252 -15.28 14.82 4.15
N LEU A 253 -15.96 15.09 5.27
CA LEU A 253 -16.90 16.23 5.39
C LEU A 253 -16.23 17.60 5.12
N PHE A 254 -14.99 17.77 5.58
CA PHE A 254 -14.21 19.00 5.45
C PHE A 254 -12.78 18.66 5.00
N PRO A 255 -12.55 18.36 3.70
CA PRO A 255 -11.24 17.98 3.21
C PRO A 255 -10.30 19.18 3.18
N LEU A 256 -8.99 18.94 3.24
CA LEU A 256 -8.02 20.03 3.12
C LEU A 256 -8.04 20.59 1.69
N MET A 257 -8.31 21.88 1.58
CA MET A 257 -8.35 22.62 0.31
C MET A 257 -7.15 23.56 0.20
N ARG A 258 -6.69 23.79 -1.03
CA ARG A 258 -5.72 24.86 -1.28
C ARG A 258 -6.42 26.21 -1.03
N PRO A 259 -5.77 27.16 -0.34
CA PRO A 259 -6.31 28.51 -0.18
C PRO A 259 -6.60 29.15 -1.54
N GLU A 260 -7.66 29.95 -1.62
CA GLU A 260 -7.93 30.77 -2.80
C GLU A 260 -6.78 31.77 -3.00
N THR A 261 -6.36 31.96 -4.24
CA THR A 261 -5.45 33.06 -4.57
C THR A 261 -6.27 34.35 -4.53
N PRO A 262 -5.85 35.42 -3.82
CA PRO A 262 -6.59 36.67 -3.81
C PRO A 262 -6.77 37.19 -5.23
N SER A 263 -8.00 37.24 -5.73
CA SER A 263 -8.29 37.93 -6.99
C SER A 263 -8.00 39.41 -6.81
N ALA A 264 -7.27 40.02 -7.76
CA ALA A 264 -7.15 41.48 -7.80
C ALA A 264 -8.56 42.11 -7.76
N PRO A 265 -8.78 43.19 -6.99
CA PRO A 265 -10.10 43.80 -6.89
C PRO A 265 -10.60 44.18 -8.29
N ALA A 266 -11.80 43.72 -8.63
CA ALA A 266 -12.46 44.05 -9.88
C ALA A 266 -12.53 45.58 -10.04
N GLU A 267 -12.09 46.11 -11.18
CA GLU A 267 -12.26 47.53 -11.49
C GLU A 267 -13.75 47.89 -11.41
N PRO A 268 -14.10 48.99 -10.73
CA PRO A 268 -15.48 49.42 -10.67
C PRO A 268 -15.99 49.71 -12.10
N PRO A 269 -17.26 49.37 -12.41
CA PRO A 269 -17.80 49.62 -13.74
C PRO A 269 -17.74 51.11 -14.08
N PRO A 270 -17.47 51.48 -15.34
CA PRO A 270 -17.37 52.87 -15.75
C PRO A 270 -18.70 53.59 -15.47
N ALA A 271 -18.61 54.73 -14.78
CA ALA A 271 -19.77 55.55 -14.46
C ALA A 271 -20.52 55.96 -15.74
N GLU A 272 -21.80 55.61 -15.82
CA GLU A 272 -22.69 56.10 -16.87
C GLU A 272 -22.73 57.64 -16.83
N LYS A 273 -22.26 58.27 -17.91
CA LYS A 273 -22.40 59.71 -18.11
C LYS A 273 -23.87 59.99 -18.43
N LYS A 274 -24.54 60.74 -17.55
CA LYS A 274 -25.79 61.46 -17.86
C LYS A 274 -25.53 62.61 -18.82
#